data_AF-A0A1X7M7L2-F1
#
_entry.id   AF-A0A1X7M7L2-F1
#
_cell.length_a   1.000
_cell.length_b   1.000
_cell.length_c   1.000
_cell.angle_alpha   90.00
_cell.angle_beta   90.00
_cell.angle_gamma   90.00
#
_symmetry.space_group_name_H-M   'P 1'
#
loop_
_entity.id
_entity.type
_entity.pdbx_description
1 polymer ?
#
loop_
_entity_poly.entity_id
_entity_poly.type
_entity_poly.pdbx_seq_one_letter_code
_entity_poly.pdbx_strand_id
1 'polypeptide(L)' 'MSNVKNIQNLMIGVDGRSLETLSHELVAMKITIGLLFQKLPAHEKDNLIKSLKAHDNEYLGEMAGALEQFKI' A
#
# COMPACT_ATOMS: atom_id res chain seq x y z
N MET A 1 -2.88 -20.56 2.10
CA MET A 1 -2.13 -19.58 1.29
C MET A 1 -3.15 -18.80 0.48
N SER A 2 -3.36 -17.52 0.79
CA SER A 2 -4.38 -16.70 0.12
C SER A 2 -3.85 -16.30 -1.26
N ASN A 3 -4.57 -16.67 -2.31
CA ASN A 3 -4.26 -16.25 -3.69
C ASN A 3 -4.53 -14.75 -3.82
N VAL A 4 -3.52 -13.93 -3.50
CA VAL A 4 -3.52 -12.52 -3.88
C VAL A 4 -3.46 -12.50 -5.41
N LYS A 5 -4.60 -12.28 -6.05
CA LYS A 5 -4.65 -12.01 -7.49
C LYS A 5 -3.87 -10.72 -7.72
N ASN A 6 -2.66 -10.83 -8.24
CA ASN A 6 -1.88 -9.67 -8.70
C ASN A 6 -2.78 -8.83 -9.60
N ILE A 7 -2.97 -7.56 -9.25
CA ILE A 7 -3.71 -6.62 -10.08
C ILE A 7 -2.79 -6.25 -11.24
N GLN A 8 -2.74 -7.10 -12.27
CA GLN A 8 -1.81 -6.94 -13.40
C GLN A 8 -2.13 -5.73 -14.30
N ASN A 9 -3.32 -5.12 -14.14
CA ASN A 9 -3.83 -4.07 -15.04
C ASN A 9 -4.34 -2.81 -14.31
N LEU A 10 -3.83 -2.49 -13.12
CA LEU A 10 -4.12 -1.19 -12.53
C LEU A 10 -3.32 -0.12 -13.29
N MET A 11 -3.91 0.47 -14.33
CA MET A 11 -3.33 1.62 -15.02
C MET A 11 -3.35 2.83 -14.09
N ILE A 12 -2.24 3.11 -13.44
CA ILE A 12 -1.99 4.34 -12.69
C ILE A 12 -1.08 5.19 -13.56
N GLY A 13 -1.64 6.26 -14.12
CA GLY A 13 -0.89 7.26 -14.87
C GLY A 13 -0.37 6.80 -16.25
N VAL A 14 -0.24 7.75 -17.16
CA VAL A 14 -0.34 7.53 -18.61
C VAL A 14 1.04 7.54 -19.29
N ASP A 15 2.13 7.61 -18.54
CA ASP A 15 3.47 7.80 -19.10
C ASP A 15 4.56 7.38 -18.09
N GLY A 16 4.86 6.09 -18.06
CA GLY A 16 6.04 5.53 -17.38
C GLY A 16 7.36 5.80 -18.12
N ARG A 17 7.46 6.86 -18.94
CA ARG A 17 8.65 7.14 -19.77
C ARG A 17 9.77 7.84 -19.00
N SER A 18 9.55 8.22 -17.73
CA SER A 18 10.58 8.80 -16.87
C SER A 18 10.53 8.24 -15.43
N LEU A 19 11.69 8.18 -14.77
CA LEU A 19 11.78 7.81 -13.36
C LEU A 19 11.04 8.81 -12.44
N GLU A 20 10.94 10.06 -12.87
CA GLU A 20 10.23 11.12 -12.15
C GLU A 20 8.71 10.87 -12.13
N THR A 21 8.11 10.57 -13.29
CA THR A 21 6.67 10.26 -13.38
C THR A 21 6.31 9.02 -12.57
N LEU A 22 7.14 7.96 -12.66
CA LEU A 22 6.96 6.76 -11.83
C LEU A 22 7.03 7.07 -10.33
N SER A 23 7.95 7.95 -9.93
CA SER A 23 8.09 8.34 -8.52
C SER A 23 6.87 9.10 -8.00
N HIS A 24 6.32 10.04 -8.78
CA HIS A 24 5.10 10.76 -8.42
C HIS A 24 3.89 9.84 -8.32
N GLU A 25 3.75 8.88 -9.23
CA GLU A 25 2.67 7.89 -9.20
C GLU A 25 2.75 6.99 -7.95
N LEU A 26 3.95 6.50 -7.62
CA LEU A 26 4.17 5.71 -6.41
C LEU A 26 3.85 6.50 -5.13
N VAL A 27 4.17 7.79 -5.08
CA VAL A 27 3.81 8.67 -3.95
C VAL A 27 2.29 8.81 -3.86
N ALA A 28 1.60 9.08 -4.98
CA ALA A 28 0.14 9.20 -5.01
C ALA A 28 -0.56 7.90 -4.56
N MET A 29 -0.03 6.74 -4.96
CA MET A 29 -0.51 5.43 -4.50
C MET A 29 -0.35 5.25 -3.00
N LYS A 30 0.84 5.53 -2.46
CA LYS A 30 1.10 5.41 -1.02
C LYS A 30 0.14 6.27 -0.19
N ILE A 31 -0.06 7.52 -0.62
CA ILE A 31 -1.02 8.44 0.02
C ILE A 31 -2.44 7.89 -0.07
N THR A 32 -2.87 7.44 -1.25
CA THR A 32 -4.22 6.89 -1.45
C THR A 32 -4.47 5.69 -0.55
N ILE A 33 -3.52 4.76 -0.46
CA ILE A 33 -3.62 3.59 0.43
C ILE A 33 -3.68 4.02 1.89
N GLY A 34 -2.86 5.00 2.31
CA GLY A 34 -2.92 5.56 3.67
C GLY A 34 -4.27 6.19 4.01
N LEU A 35 -4.87 6.94 3.08
CA LEU A 35 -6.20 7.54 3.24
C LEU A 35 -7.31 6.48 3.31
N LEU A 36 -7.23 5.42 2.49
CA LEU A 36 -8.17 4.29 2.56
C LEU A 36 -8.03 3.55 3.89
N PHE A 37 -6.79 3.33 4.34
CA PHE A 37 -6.49 2.72 5.63
C PHE A 37 -7.09 3.52 6.79
N GLN A 38 -7.02 4.85 6.76
CA GLN A 38 -7.63 5.71 7.80
C GLN A 38 -9.12 5.47 8.00
N LYS A 39 -9.84 5.12 6.93
CA LYS A 39 -11.29 4.88 6.95
C LYS A 39 -11.67 3.52 7.53
N LEU A 40 -10.71 2.60 7.69
CA LEU A 40 -10.97 1.29 8.26
C LEU A 40 -11.27 1.38 9.77
N PRO A 41 -12.15 0.53 10.31
CA PRO A 41 -12.30 0.34 11.75
C PRO A 41 -10.97 -0.07 12.40
N ALA A 42 -10.76 0.29 13.67
CA ALA A 42 -9.51 0.03 14.39
C ALA A 42 -9.06 -1.45 14.35
N HIS A 43 -10.00 -2.38 14.49
CA HIS A 43 -9.70 -3.81 14.44
C HIS A 43 -9.24 -4.28 13.05
N GLU A 44 -9.80 -3.71 11.97
CA GLU A 44 -9.37 -4.01 10.60
C GLU A 44 -8.01 -3.40 10.29
N LYS A 45 -7.72 -2.18 10.79
CA LYS A 45 -6.39 -1.55 10.71
C LYS A 45 -5.30 -2.46 11.28
N ASP A 46 -5.53 -2.99 12.48
CA ASP A 46 -4.58 -3.88 13.16
C ASP A 46 -4.42 -5.23 12.43
N ASN A 47 -5.52 -5.80 11.95
CA ASN A 47 -5.49 -7.05 11.20
C ASN A 47 -4.72 -6.90 9.87
N LEU A 48 -4.90 -5.76 9.18
CA LEU A 48 -4.18 -5.47 7.95
C LEU A 48 -2.67 -5.29 8.21
N ILE A 49 -2.27 -4.53 9.23
CA ILE A 49 -0.84 -4.38 9.59
C ILE A 49 -0.21 -5.72 9.94
N LYS A 50 -0.88 -6.54 10.76
CA LYS A 50 -0.40 -7.89 11.11
C LYS A 50 -0.25 -8.76 9.87
N SER A 51 -1.22 -8.72 8.97
CA SER A 51 -1.20 -9.48 7.72
C SER A 51 -0.04 -9.05 6.82
N LEU A 52 0.20 -7.75 6.67
CA LEU A 52 1.34 -7.24 5.88
C LEU A 52 2.68 -7.67 6.46
N LYS A 53 2.86 -7.60 7.78
CA LYS A 53 4.09 -8.04 8.46
C LYS A 53 4.33 -9.56 8.38
N ALA A 54 3.28 -10.36 8.15
CA ALA A 54 3.37 -11.81 8.10
C ALA A 54 3.77 -12.39 6.72
N HIS A 55 3.83 -11.56 5.66
CA HIS A 55 4.08 -12.02 4.28
C HIS A 55 5.57 -12.21 3.93
N ASP A 56 6.49 -12.14 4.89
CA ASP A 56 7.96 -12.31 4.70
C ASP A 56 8.50 -11.54 3.49
N ASN A 57 8.10 -10.27 3.38
CA ASN A 57 8.51 -9.36 2.32
C ASN A 57 8.86 -8.01 2.94
N GLU A 58 10.10 -7.56 2.73
CA GLU A 58 10.62 -6.32 3.34
C GLU A 58 9.78 -5.09 2.96
N TYR A 59 9.35 -4.96 1.70
CA TYR A 59 8.54 -3.84 1.23
C TYR A 59 7.13 -3.83 1.84
N LEU A 60 6.55 -5.00 2.10
CA LEU A 60 5.27 -5.09 2.82
C LEU A 60 5.44 -4.76 4.30
N GLY A 61 6.58 -5.09 4.90
CA GLY A 61 6.95 -4.65 6.25
C GLY A 61 7.09 -3.13 6.36
N GLU A 62 7.80 -2.52 5.40
CA GLU A 62 7.92 -1.06 5.30
C GLU A 62 6.56 -0.39 5.08
N MET A 63 5.73 -0.94 4.21
CA MET A 63 4.37 -0.44 3.98
C MET A 63 3.52 -0.52 5.26
N ALA A 64 3.62 -1.61 6.02
CA ALA A 64 2.95 -1.74 7.31
C ALA A 64 3.40 -0.65 8.29
N GLY A 65 4.70 -0.37 8.35
CA GLY A 65 5.26 0.72 9.15
C GLY A 65 4.78 2.11 8.71
N ALA A 66 4.70 2.35 7.40
CA ALA A 66 4.14 3.59 6.86
C ALA A 66 2.67 3.76 7.22
N LEU A 67 1.87 2.68 7.16
CA LEU A 67 0.45 2.70 7.54
C LEU A 67 0.22 3.00 9.02
N GLU A 68 1.17 2.67 9.90
CA GLU A 68 1.05 3.04 11.32
C GLU A 68 0.99 4.55 11.54
N GLN A 69 1.62 5.35 10.68
CA GLN A 69 1.55 6.83 10.73
C GLN A 69 0.14 7.37 10.45
N PHE A 70 -0.70 6.56 9.81
CA PHE A 70 -2.08 6.90 9.48
C PHE A 70 -3.08 6.43 10.54
N LYS A 71 -2.64 5.89 11.70
CA LYS A 71 -3.53 5.46 12.80
C LYS A 71 -4.13 6.60 13.64
N ILE A 72 -3.91 7.86 13.23
CA ILE A 72 -4.43 9.09 13.88
C ILE A 72 -5.92 8.99 14.17
#